data_AF-A0AAN9ZFV9-F1
#
_entry.id   AF-A0AAN9ZFV9-F1
#
_cell.length_a   1.000
_cell.length_b   1.000
_cell.length_c   1.000
_cell.angle_alpha   90.00
_cell.angle_beta   90.00
_cell.angle_gamma   90.00
#
_symmetry.space_group_name_H-M   'P 1'
#
loop_
_entity.id
_entity.type
_entity.pdbx_description
1 polymer ?
#
loop_
_entity_poly.entity_id
_entity_poly.type
_entity_poly.pdbx_seq_one_letter_code
_entity_poly.pdbx_strand_id
1 'polypeptide(L)'
;MSLNTAHASGGVLIHAGECILLFCDNVVMEFHGQEQAEFKGSKSGRLYLTTHRIIFNAKDGREKMQSFSFPFVTLSDVELEQPVFGANYIKGKVRAQPNGNWVGEVKFKLMFKSGGAIEFGQAMLKAAQIVSRNGPQRDGLPAYTPPTGPWYAAPPPAYTPAPTGYYGWMPPTHVFPSAPPPNSVFMTDMPPPYPGVNGYNCYATAPPAGAGAVGFTQPAPSAADAKAAEAAQSAYYDPNQPQCAYVPPPAYYEPPPTYQSATGKKNQ
;
A
#
# COMPACT_ATOMS: atom_id res chain seq x y z
N MET A 1 2.60 -6.57 -15.12
CA MET A 1 3.70 -7.06 -14.28
C MET A 1 4.93 -6.24 -14.58
N SER A 2 5.53 -5.66 -13.54
CA SER A 2 6.73 -4.82 -13.61
C SER A 2 7.82 -5.13 -12.58
N LEU A 3 9.06 -5.12 -13.04
CA LEU A 3 10.27 -5.36 -12.25
C LEU A 3 10.90 -4.02 -11.81
N ASN A 4 11.23 -3.89 -10.52
CA ASN A 4 11.92 -2.74 -9.95
C ASN A 4 11.23 -1.37 -10.16
N THR A 5 9.90 -1.34 -10.07
CA THR A 5 9.12 -0.10 -10.20
C THR A 5 8.15 0.16 -9.05
N ALA A 6 8.10 -0.72 -8.05
CA ALA A 6 7.13 -0.68 -6.95
C ALA A 6 7.83 -0.60 -5.58
N HIS A 7 8.95 0.11 -5.54
CA HIS A 7 9.69 0.43 -4.33
C HIS A 7 10.21 1.87 -4.35
N ALA A 8 10.39 2.43 -3.16
CA ALA A 8 11.08 3.70 -2.94
C ALA A 8 11.76 3.62 -1.57
N SER A 9 12.99 4.12 -1.45
CA SER A 9 13.75 4.16 -0.18
C SER A 9 13.74 2.86 0.64
N GLY A 10 13.82 1.70 -0.03
CA GLY A 10 13.78 0.37 0.61
C GLY A 10 12.40 -0.08 1.14
N GLY A 11 11.37 0.73 0.92
CA GLY A 11 9.96 0.40 1.19
C GLY A 11 9.16 0.14 -0.08
N VAL A 12 7.86 -0.11 0.09
CA VAL A 12 6.91 -0.35 -1.00
C VAL A 12 6.41 0.98 -1.58
N LEU A 13 6.27 1.04 -2.91
CA LEU A 13 5.66 2.17 -3.60
C LEU A 13 4.29 1.76 -4.16
N ILE A 14 3.24 2.47 -3.72
CA ILE A 14 1.85 2.27 -4.14
C ILE A 14 1.31 3.50 -4.88
N HIS A 15 0.26 3.29 -5.66
CA HIS A 15 -0.42 4.35 -6.41
C HIS A 15 -1.42 5.12 -5.55
N ALA A 16 -1.81 6.31 -6.01
CA ALA A 16 -2.88 7.08 -5.38
C ALA A 16 -4.17 6.26 -5.34
N GLY A 17 -4.76 6.10 -4.16
CA GLY A 17 -5.94 5.26 -3.98
C GLY A 17 -5.68 3.75 -4.10
N GLU A 18 -4.43 3.29 -4.11
CA GLU A 18 -4.10 1.88 -3.87
C GLU A 18 -4.01 1.65 -2.36
N CYS A 19 -4.73 0.64 -1.86
CA CYS A 19 -4.91 0.40 -0.44
C CYS A 19 -4.34 -1.01 -0.13
N ILE A 20 -3.55 -1.17 0.94
CA ILE A 20 -2.89 -2.43 1.34
C ILE A 20 -3.90 -3.28 2.12
N LEU A 21 -4.35 -4.38 1.52
CA LEU A 21 -5.31 -5.32 2.10
C LEU A 21 -4.66 -6.21 3.16
N LEU A 22 -3.49 -6.78 2.86
CA LEU A 22 -2.73 -7.65 3.76
C LEU A 22 -1.23 -7.39 3.63
N PHE A 23 -0.52 -7.55 4.74
CA PHE A 23 0.93 -7.50 4.81
C PHE A 23 1.47 -8.82 5.36
N CYS A 24 2.50 -9.35 4.72
CA CYS A 24 3.24 -10.51 5.20
C CYS A 24 4.73 -10.19 5.21
N ASP A 25 5.36 -10.40 6.36
CA ASP A 25 6.81 -10.37 6.46
C ASP A 25 7.41 -11.78 6.29
N ASN A 26 8.72 -11.86 6.07
CA ASN A 26 9.47 -13.11 6.01
C ASN A 26 8.96 -14.07 4.91
N VAL A 27 8.75 -13.52 3.72
CA VAL A 27 8.40 -14.29 2.51
C VAL A 27 9.64 -14.50 1.68
N VAL A 28 9.87 -15.73 1.21
CA VAL A 28 10.92 -16.05 0.25
C VAL A 28 10.32 -16.21 -1.13
N MET A 29 10.87 -15.47 -2.10
CA MET A 29 10.44 -15.50 -3.49
C MET A 29 11.48 -16.18 -4.39
N GLU A 30 11.02 -17.08 -5.25
CA GLU A 30 11.82 -17.75 -6.27
C GLU A 30 11.14 -17.66 -7.64
N PHE A 31 11.95 -17.72 -8.70
CA PHE A 31 11.49 -17.68 -10.08
C PHE A 31 12.08 -18.81 -10.91
N HIS A 32 11.34 -19.24 -11.92
CA HIS A 32 11.79 -20.18 -12.95
C HIS A 32 11.34 -19.74 -14.34
N GLY A 33 12.18 -19.96 -15.35
CA GLY A 33 11.88 -19.63 -16.75
C GLY A 33 12.32 -18.24 -17.20
N GLN A 34 13.20 -17.57 -16.44
CA GLN A 34 13.78 -16.30 -16.84
C GLN A 34 15.29 -16.22 -16.52
N GLU A 35 16.06 -15.69 -17.45
CA GLU A 35 17.54 -15.73 -17.42
C GLU A 35 18.17 -14.44 -16.89
N GLN A 36 17.43 -13.33 -16.92
CA GLN A 36 17.88 -12.06 -16.35
C GLN A 36 18.27 -12.22 -14.87
N ALA A 37 19.36 -11.54 -14.46
CA ALA A 37 20.00 -11.74 -13.17
C ALA A 37 19.06 -11.48 -11.97
N GLU A 38 18.13 -10.57 -12.13
CA GLU A 38 17.08 -10.20 -11.18
C GLU A 38 16.19 -11.39 -10.81
N PHE A 39 16.05 -12.39 -11.68
CA PHE A 39 15.23 -13.58 -11.44
C PHE A 39 16.03 -14.76 -10.86
N LYS A 40 17.36 -14.66 -10.78
CA LYS A 40 18.21 -15.75 -10.28
C LYS A 40 18.21 -15.79 -8.75
N GLY A 41 18.17 -17.02 -8.19
CA GLY A 41 18.24 -17.26 -6.75
C GLY A 41 16.98 -16.81 -5.97
N SER A 42 16.97 -17.14 -4.69
CA SER A 42 15.87 -16.85 -3.78
C SER A 42 16.02 -15.46 -3.16
N LYS A 43 14.95 -14.65 -3.17
CA LYS A 43 14.93 -13.34 -2.49
C LYS A 43 14.13 -13.43 -1.20
N SER A 44 14.67 -12.88 -0.12
CA SER A 44 13.91 -12.71 1.14
C SER A 44 13.32 -11.31 1.22
N GLY A 45 12.04 -11.22 1.56
CA GLY A 45 11.31 -9.97 1.45
C GLY A 45 10.01 -9.92 2.23
N ARG A 46 9.24 -8.89 1.88
CA ARG A 46 7.90 -8.59 2.34
C ARG A 46 6.94 -8.76 1.18
N LEU A 47 5.72 -9.18 1.48
CA LEU A 47 4.65 -9.34 0.50
C LEU A 47 3.46 -8.47 0.91
N TYR A 48 2.94 -7.74 -0.07
CA TYR A 48 1.80 -6.86 0.09
C TYR A 48 0.70 -7.35 -0.85
N LEU A 49 -0.46 -7.69 -0.30
CA LEU A 49 -1.68 -7.78 -1.08
C LEU A 49 -2.33 -6.41 -1.06
N THR A 50 -2.49 -5.80 -2.22
CA THR A 50 -3.17 -4.50 -2.35
C THR A 50 -4.54 -4.69 -3.01
N THR A 51 -5.30 -3.60 -3.11
CA THR A 51 -6.53 -3.59 -3.90
C THR A 51 -6.32 -3.91 -5.38
N HIS A 52 -5.11 -3.79 -5.93
CA HIS A 52 -4.86 -3.89 -7.38
C HIS A 52 -3.95 -5.05 -7.79
N ARG A 53 -3.04 -5.42 -6.90
CA ARG A 53 -1.91 -6.29 -7.22
C ARG A 53 -1.28 -6.89 -5.96
N ILE A 54 -0.46 -7.89 -6.19
CA ILE A 54 0.53 -8.35 -5.22
C ILE A 54 1.81 -7.54 -5.44
N ILE A 55 2.52 -7.16 -4.39
CA ILE A 55 3.86 -6.58 -4.50
C ILE A 55 4.79 -7.36 -3.59
N PHE A 56 5.86 -7.91 -4.16
CA PHE A 56 7.01 -8.37 -3.39
C PHE A 56 8.03 -7.25 -3.31
N ASN A 57 8.56 -6.98 -2.12
CA ASN A 57 9.64 -6.04 -1.89
C ASN A 57 10.79 -6.74 -1.15
N ALA A 58 11.98 -6.75 -1.76
CA ALA A 58 13.16 -7.36 -1.16
C ALA A 58 13.63 -6.57 0.07
N LYS A 59 14.12 -7.30 1.08
CA LYS A 59 14.67 -6.67 2.29
C LYS A 59 16.11 -6.23 2.13
N ASP A 60 16.91 -6.98 1.37
CA ASP A 60 18.31 -6.64 1.14
C ASP A 60 18.43 -5.67 -0.03
N GLY A 61 18.89 -4.45 0.25
CA GLY A 61 19.12 -3.41 -0.76
C GLY A 61 20.18 -3.77 -1.82
N ARG A 62 20.94 -4.85 -1.60
CA ARG A 62 21.91 -5.38 -2.57
C ARG A 62 21.29 -6.34 -3.58
N GLU A 63 20.06 -6.80 -3.34
CA GLU A 63 19.33 -7.63 -4.31
C GLU A 63 19.13 -6.84 -5.61
N LYS A 64 19.45 -7.45 -6.75
CA LYS A 64 19.18 -6.82 -8.05
C LYS A 64 17.68 -6.61 -8.26
N MET A 65 16.85 -7.47 -7.68
CA MET A 65 15.40 -7.34 -7.69
C MET A 65 14.92 -6.74 -6.36
N GLN A 66 14.71 -5.42 -6.35
CA GLN A 66 14.19 -4.68 -5.19
C GLN A 66 12.67 -4.78 -5.05
N SER A 67 11.95 -4.87 -6.17
CA SER A 67 10.49 -5.04 -6.15
C SER A 67 9.98 -5.82 -7.35
N PHE A 68 8.89 -6.57 -7.15
CA PHE A 68 8.18 -7.25 -8.22
C PHE A 68 6.67 -7.12 -7.99
N SER A 69 5.98 -6.43 -8.91
CA SER A 69 4.56 -6.06 -8.80
C SER A 69 3.67 -6.88 -9.75
N PHE A 70 2.82 -7.77 -9.21
CA PHE A 70 1.93 -8.69 -9.91
C PHE A 70 0.46 -8.20 -9.94
N PRO A 71 0.04 -7.45 -10.97
CA PRO A 71 -1.37 -7.17 -11.19
C PRO A 71 -2.17 -8.47 -11.30
N PHE A 72 -3.37 -8.50 -10.73
CA PHE A 72 -4.23 -9.69 -10.79
C PHE A 72 -4.50 -10.13 -12.23
N VAL A 73 -4.61 -9.17 -13.15
CA VAL A 73 -4.82 -9.42 -14.60
C VAL A 73 -3.66 -10.14 -15.28
N THR A 74 -2.46 -10.14 -14.68
CA THR A 74 -1.26 -10.79 -15.24
C THR A 74 -0.97 -12.16 -14.66
N LEU A 75 -1.74 -12.59 -13.66
CA LEU A 75 -1.58 -13.87 -13.00
C LEU A 75 -2.35 -14.98 -13.74
N SER A 76 -1.75 -16.16 -13.79
CA SER A 76 -2.37 -17.39 -14.27
C SER A 76 -1.83 -18.59 -13.51
N ASP A 77 -2.55 -19.71 -13.56
CA ASP A 77 -2.16 -21.00 -12.97
C ASP A 77 -1.72 -20.89 -11.51
N VAL A 78 -2.47 -20.12 -10.71
CA VAL A 78 -2.13 -19.85 -9.31
C VAL A 78 -2.63 -20.99 -8.43
N GLU A 79 -1.71 -21.58 -7.67
CA GLU A 79 -1.93 -22.74 -6.81
C GLU A 79 -1.37 -22.49 -5.41
N LEU A 80 -2.12 -22.91 -4.38
CA LEU A 80 -1.70 -22.94 -2.99
C LEU A 80 -1.28 -24.37 -2.64
N GLU A 81 -0.06 -24.53 -2.17
CA GLU A 81 0.53 -25.81 -1.80
C GLU A 81 0.80 -25.87 -0.31
N GLN A 82 0.37 -26.97 0.31
CA GLN A 82 0.50 -27.24 1.74
C GLN A 82 1.29 -28.54 1.95
N PRO A 83 2.63 -28.49 1.79
CA PRO A 83 3.44 -29.68 1.97
C PRO A 83 3.40 -30.15 3.44
N VAL A 84 3.40 -31.47 3.65
CA VAL A 84 3.44 -32.07 5.00
C VAL A 84 4.70 -31.63 5.77
N PHE A 85 5.79 -31.38 5.03
CA PHE A 85 7.04 -30.86 5.57
C PHE A 85 7.45 -29.58 4.84
N GLY A 86 7.78 -28.54 5.60
CA GLY A 86 8.23 -27.25 5.08
C GLY A 86 7.17 -26.16 5.14
N ALA A 87 7.48 -25.02 4.52
CA ALA A 87 6.59 -23.86 4.51
C ALA A 87 5.54 -23.99 3.41
N ASN A 88 4.30 -23.60 3.72
CA ASN A 88 3.26 -23.40 2.72
C ASN A 88 3.71 -22.35 1.70
N TYR A 89 3.34 -22.57 0.44
CA TYR A 89 3.74 -21.67 -0.62
C TYR A 89 2.63 -21.49 -1.65
N ILE A 90 2.64 -20.30 -2.26
CA ILE A 90 1.82 -19.99 -3.42
C ILE A 90 2.74 -20.01 -4.64
N LYS A 91 2.36 -20.74 -5.67
CA LYS A 91 3.05 -20.72 -6.96
C LYS A 91 2.09 -20.30 -8.06
N GLY A 92 2.64 -19.87 -9.17
CA GLY A 92 1.87 -19.62 -10.37
C GLY A 92 2.72 -19.04 -11.47
N LYS A 93 2.06 -18.53 -12.49
CA LYS A 93 2.68 -17.82 -13.61
C LYS A 93 2.30 -16.36 -13.58
N VAL A 94 3.20 -15.55 -14.09
CA VAL A 94 2.95 -14.13 -14.31
C VAL A 94 3.56 -13.71 -15.63
N ARG A 95 2.77 -12.98 -16.42
CA ARG A 95 3.18 -12.49 -17.73
C ARG A 95 3.64 -11.04 -17.65
N ALA A 96 4.76 -10.73 -18.30
CA ALA A 96 5.26 -9.38 -18.46
C ALA A 96 4.23 -8.49 -19.18
N GLN A 97 4.22 -7.21 -18.83
CA GLN A 97 3.50 -6.19 -19.59
C GLN A 97 4.49 -5.28 -20.32
N PRO A 98 4.08 -4.60 -21.41
CA PRO A 98 4.88 -3.56 -22.04
C PRO A 98 5.38 -2.57 -20.99
N ASN A 99 6.63 -2.13 -21.10
CA ASN A 99 7.31 -1.24 -20.14
C ASN A 99 7.48 -1.80 -18.71
N GLY A 100 7.31 -3.12 -18.53
CA GLY A 100 7.48 -3.78 -17.23
C GLY A 100 8.93 -4.06 -16.82
N ASN A 101 9.94 -3.55 -17.55
CA ASN A 101 11.39 -3.83 -17.35
C ASN A 101 11.84 -5.29 -17.58
N TRP A 102 10.98 -6.14 -18.15
CA TRP A 102 11.33 -7.49 -18.60
C TRP A 102 10.29 -7.97 -19.62
N VAL A 103 10.54 -9.11 -20.27
CA VAL A 103 9.67 -9.68 -21.32
C VAL A 103 9.45 -11.16 -21.07
N GLY A 104 8.26 -11.65 -21.46
CA GLY A 104 7.91 -13.07 -21.44
C GLY A 104 6.99 -13.43 -20.28
N GLU A 105 7.14 -14.65 -19.81
CA GLU A 105 6.40 -15.22 -18.69
C GLU A 105 7.39 -15.88 -17.73
N VAL A 106 7.12 -15.81 -16.44
CA VAL A 106 7.93 -16.47 -15.42
C VAL A 106 7.02 -17.23 -14.46
N LYS A 107 7.50 -18.39 -13.98
CA LYS A 107 6.88 -19.09 -12.87
C LYS A 107 7.42 -18.53 -11.57
N PHE A 108 6.56 -18.18 -10.63
CA PHE A 108 6.96 -17.70 -9.31
C PHE A 108 6.60 -18.72 -8.23
N LYS A 109 7.33 -18.66 -7.12
CA LYS A 109 7.02 -19.38 -5.88
C LYS A 109 7.24 -18.44 -4.69
N LEU A 110 6.21 -18.26 -3.87
CA LEU A 110 6.19 -17.43 -2.67
C LEU A 110 6.04 -18.34 -1.45
N MET A 111 7.11 -18.53 -0.69
CA MET A 111 7.14 -19.35 0.52
C MET A 111 6.94 -18.49 1.77
N PHE A 112 5.92 -18.79 2.56
CA PHE A 112 5.56 -18.02 3.74
C PHE A 112 6.20 -18.63 4.98
N LYS A 113 7.29 -18.05 5.47
CA LYS A 113 8.06 -18.62 6.59
C LYS A 113 7.42 -18.38 7.96
N SER A 114 6.49 -17.42 8.04
CA SER A 114 5.79 -17.05 9.28
C SER A 114 4.30 -17.46 9.30
N GLY A 115 3.86 -18.35 8.39
CA GLY A 115 2.45 -18.74 8.26
C GLY A 115 1.62 -17.75 7.41
N GLY A 116 0.29 -17.90 7.42
CA GLY A 116 -0.65 -17.02 6.71
C GLY A 116 -0.79 -17.28 5.20
N ALA A 117 -0.11 -18.28 4.64
CA ALA A 117 -0.17 -18.59 3.20
C ALA A 117 -1.58 -18.93 2.71
N ILE A 118 -2.36 -19.63 3.54
CA ILE A 118 -3.70 -20.10 3.17
C ILE A 118 -4.63 -18.90 3.08
N GLU A 119 -4.66 -18.08 4.12
CA GLU A 119 -5.50 -16.88 4.22
C GLU A 119 -5.08 -15.84 3.19
N PHE A 120 -3.77 -15.68 2.96
CA PHE A 120 -3.26 -14.81 1.91
C PHE A 120 -3.70 -15.30 0.53
N GLY A 121 -3.56 -16.60 0.25
CA GLY A 121 -3.96 -17.21 -1.01
C GLY A 121 -5.46 -17.06 -1.26
N GLN A 122 -6.28 -17.33 -0.25
CA GLN A 122 -7.73 -17.14 -0.33
C GLN A 122 -8.13 -15.68 -0.55
N ALA A 123 -7.52 -14.74 0.18
CA ALA A 123 -7.78 -13.31 0.02
C ALA A 123 -7.35 -12.79 -1.36
N MET A 124 -6.20 -13.23 -1.86
CA MET A 124 -5.69 -12.92 -3.18
C MET A 124 -6.63 -13.44 -4.29
N LEU A 125 -7.08 -14.69 -4.20
CA LEU A 125 -8.03 -15.25 -5.16
C LEU A 125 -9.37 -14.51 -5.11
N LYS A 126 -9.85 -14.15 -3.91
CA LYS A 126 -11.07 -13.37 -3.75
C LYS A 126 -10.94 -11.97 -4.35
N ALA A 127 -9.83 -11.29 -4.12
CA ALA A 127 -9.54 -9.99 -4.73
C ALA A 127 -9.52 -10.09 -6.26
N ALA A 128 -8.80 -11.07 -6.82
CA ALA A 128 -8.76 -11.30 -8.27
C ALA A 128 -10.13 -11.62 -8.87
N GLN A 129 -10.99 -12.36 -8.15
CA GLN A 129 -12.38 -12.61 -8.55
C GLN A 129 -13.23 -11.33 -8.56
N ILE A 130 -13.12 -10.47 -7.53
CA ILE A 130 -13.83 -9.19 -7.51
C ILE A 130 -13.40 -8.32 -8.69
N VAL A 131 -12.10 -8.25 -8.96
CA VAL A 131 -11.55 -7.48 -10.09
C VAL A 131 -12.02 -8.05 -11.43
N SER A 132 -12.03 -9.37 -11.60
CA SER A 132 -12.48 -9.99 -12.86
C SER A 132 -13.98 -9.81 -13.13
N ARG A 133 -14.80 -9.69 -12.07
CA ARG A 133 -16.25 -9.49 -12.19
C ARG A 133 -16.65 -8.03 -12.44
N ASN A 134 -15.89 -7.08 -11.89
CA ASN A 134 -16.25 -5.66 -11.89
C ASN A 134 -15.32 -4.79 -12.75
N GLY A 135 -14.20 -5.34 -13.22
CA GLY A 135 -13.23 -4.66 -14.07
C GLY A 135 -13.58 -4.74 -15.56
N PRO A 136 -12.98 -3.87 -16.39
CA PRO A 136 -13.12 -3.96 -17.84
C PRO A 136 -12.60 -5.31 -18.37
N GLN A 137 -13.21 -5.80 -19.44
CA GLN A 137 -12.75 -7.00 -20.16
C GLN A 137 -11.25 -6.87 -20.51
N ARG A 138 -10.52 -8.00 -20.52
CA ARG A 138 -9.06 -8.04 -20.73
C ARG A 138 -8.60 -7.34 -22.01
N ASP A 139 -9.47 -7.26 -23.02
CA ASP A 139 -9.22 -6.51 -24.25
C ASP A 139 -9.36 -5.00 -23.99
N GLY A 140 -8.23 -4.29 -24.02
CA GLY A 140 -8.17 -2.83 -23.89
C GLY A 140 -7.53 -2.30 -22.61
N LEU A 141 -6.89 -3.14 -21.79
CA LEU A 141 -6.11 -2.63 -20.66
C LEU A 141 -4.93 -1.78 -21.16
N PRO A 142 -4.71 -0.56 -20.62
CA PRO A 142 -3.64 0.31 -21.04
C PRO A 142 -2.27 -0.33 -20.79
N ALA A 143 -1.28 0.07 -21.59
CA ALA A 143 0.10 -0.33 -21.36
C ALA A 143 0.54 0.11 -19.95
N TYR A 144 1.37 -0.71 -19.29
CA TYR A 144 1.89 -0.34 -17.99
C TYR A 144 2.73 0.94 -18.12
N THR A 145 2.47 1.86 -17.20
CA THR A 145 3.25 3.09 -17.03
C THR A 145 3.86 3.05 -15.64
N PRO A 146 5.20 2.91 -15.53
CA PRO A 146 5.84 2.97 -14.22
C PRO A 146 5.60 4.34 -13.59
N PRO A 147 5.52 4.43 -12.26
CA PRO A 147 5.41 5.73 -11.62
C PRO A 147 6.66 6.58 -11.94
N THR A 148 6.47 7.76 -12.54
CA THR A 148 7.55 8.71 -12.88
C THR A 148 7.54 9.98 -12.02
N GLY A 149 6.49 10.18 -11.22
CA GLY A 149 6.28 11.37 -10.40
C GLY A 149 7.04 11.31 -9.07
N PRO A 150 7.03 12.42 -8.31
CA PRO A 150 7.51 12.38 -6.93
C PRO A 150 6.71 11.35 -6.14
N TRP A 151 7.37 10.76 -5.15
CA TRP A 151 6.74 9.90 -4.15
C TRP A 151 6.93 10.54 -2.79
N TYR A 152 5.98 10.29 -1.90
CA TYR A 152 6.00 10.78 -0.53
C TYR A 152 5.70 9.65 0.45
N ALA A 153 6.13 9.82 1.69
CA ALA A 153 5.77 8.88 2.75
C ALA A 153 4.25 8.92 2.97
N ALA A 154 3.63 7.74 2.96
CA ALA A 154 2.21 7.59 3.23
C ALA A 154 2.05 6.92 4.59
N PRO A 155 1.69 7.66 5.66
CA PRO A 155 1.37 7.06 6.95
C PRO A 155 -0.05 6.47 6.96
N PRO A 156 -0.37 5.53 7.86
CA PRO A 156 -1.76 5.20 8.16
C PRO A 156 -2.57 6.48 8.51
N PRO A 157 -3.85 6.59 8.12
CA PRO A 157 -4.66 5.58 7.44
C PRO A 157 -4.57 5.61 5.91
N ALA A 158 -3.67 6.39 5.30
CA ALA A 158 -3.69 6.70 3.86
C ALA A 158 -3.66 5.46 2.93
N TYR A 159 -3.09 4.35 3.40
CA TYR A 159 -3.01 3.08 2.66
C TYR A 159 -3.85 1.96 3.29
N THR A 160 -4.62 2.24 4.34
CA THR A 160 -5.36 1.20 5.08
C THR A 160 -6.61 0.75 4.32
N PRO A 161 -7.06 -0.51 4.49
CA PRO A 161 -8.29 -0.98 3.85
C PRO A 161 -9.51 -0.21 4.35
N ALA A 162 -10.55 -0.14 3.51
CA ALA A 162 -11.82 0.47 3.91
C ALA A 162 -12.45 -0.30 5.09
N PRO A 163 -12.90 0.37 6.17
CA PRO A 163 -13.50 -0.30 7.32
C PRO A 163 -14.77 -1.10 6.99
N THR A 164 -15.48 -0.71 5.93
CA THR A 164 -16.69 -1.37 5.45
C THR A 164 -16.42 -2.56 4.51
N GLY A 165 -15.15 -2.84 4.20
CA GLY A 165 -14.75 -3.84 3.22
C GLY A 165 -15.11 -3.46 1.78
N TYR A 166 -15.18 -4.48 0.92
CA TYR A 166 -15.33 -4.36 -0.53
C TYR A 166 -16.37 -5.36 -1.04
N TYR A 167 -17.51 -4.87 -1.55
CA TYR A 167 -18.58 -5.73 -2.08
C TYR A 167 -19.03 -6.83 -1.10
N GLY A 168 -19.17 -6.48 0.18
CA GLY A 168 -19.55 -7.42 1.25
C GLY A 168 -18.43 -8.38 1.67
N TRP A 169 -17.22 -8.23 1.14
CA TRP A 169 -16.03 -8.95 1.57
C TRP A 169 -15.12 -8.07 2.42
N MET A 170 -14.74 -8.56 3.59
CA MET A 170 -13.76 -7.92 4.44
C MET A 170 -12.43 -8.68 4.36
N PRO A 171 -11.30 -8.02 4.04
CA PRO A 171 -10.00 -8.67 4.09
C PRO A 171 -9.73 -9.21 5.51
N PRO A 172 -9.13 -10.41 5.65
CA PRO A 172 -8.91 -11.06 6.94
C PRO A 172 -7.73 -10.44 7.72
N THR A 173 -7.72 -9.11 7.90
CA THR A 173 -6.62 -8.37 8.55
C THR A 173 -6.32 -8.87 9.96
N HIS A 174 -7.33 -9.36 10.68
CA HIS A 174 -7.18 -9.93 12.03
C HIS A 174 -6.26 -11.17 12.08
N VAL A 175 -6.05 -11.88 10.96
CA VAL A 175 -5.14 -13.03 10.88
C VAL A 175 -3.69 -12.60 10.62
N PHE A 176 -3.47 -11.34 10.23
CA PHE A 176 -2.17 -10.78 9.91
C PHE A 176 -1.80 -9.72 10.94
N PRO A 177 -1.18 -10.09 12.08
CA PRO A 177 -0.87 -9.16 13.17
C PRO A 177 0.23 -8.16 12.81
N SER A 178 1.01 -8.45 11.77
CA SER A 178 2.10 -7.59 11.32
C SER A 178 1.57 -6.46 10.44
N ALA A 179 2.10 -5.26 10.65
CA ALA A 179 1.91 -4.11 9.78
C ALA A 179 3.18 -3.82 8.95
N PRO A 180 3.07 -3.09 7.83
CA PRO A 180 4.24 -2.54 7.16
C PRO A 180 5.14 -1.78 8.16
N PRO A 181 6.47 -1.92 8.08
CA PRO A 181 7.37 -1.18 8.96
C PRO A 181 7.12 0.35 8.91
N PRO A 182 7.37 1.07 10.02
CA PRO A 182 7.32 2.53 10.01
C PRO A 182 8.19 3.11 8.89
N ASN A 183 7.69 4.18 8.24
CA ASN A 183 8.39 4.87 7.16
C ASN A 183 8.77 3.98 5.95
N SER A 184 8.03 2.90 5.70
CA SER A 184 8.31 1.98 4.58
C SER A 184 7.20 1.91 3.52
N VAL A 185 6.20 2.77 3.60
CA VAL A 185 5.12 2.86 2.59
C VAL A 185 5.17 4.23 1.96
N PHE A 186 5.29 4.25 0.63
CA PHE A 186 5.35 5.46 -0.16
C PHE A 186 4.23 5.45 -1.17
N MET A 187 3.68 6.63 -1.46
CA MET A 187 2.60 6.79 -2.43
C MET A 187 3.00 7.79 -3.51
N THR A 188 2.49 7.56 -4.72
CA THR A 188 2.59 8.49 -5.86
C THR A 188 1.24 9.13 -6.10
N ASP A 189 1.21 10.30 -6.74
CA ASP A 189 -0.05 10.93 -7.15
C ASP A 189 -0.70 10.26 -8.38
N MET A 190 -0.03 9.29 -8.99
CA MET A 190 -0.55 8.59 -10.17
C MET A 190 -1.56 7.51 -9.76
N PRO A 191 -2.71 7.42 -10.45
CA PRO A 191 -3.65 6.34 -10.21
C PRO A 191 -3.06 4.99 -10.65
N PRO A 192 -3.60 3.86 -10.16
CA PRO A 192 -3.17 2.54 -10.57
C PRO A 192 -3.43 2.32 -12.07
N PRO A 193 -2.47 1.75 -12.84
CA PRO A 193 -2.67 1.42 -14.26
C PRO A 193 -3.43 0.10 -14.46
N TYR A 194 -4.04 -0.44 -13.39
CA TYR A 194 -4.75 -1.71 -13.35
C TYR A 194 -6.09 -1.51 -12.65
N PRO A 195 -7.10 -2.35 -12.93
CA PRO A 195 -8.34 -2.34 -12.14
C PRO A 195 -8.10 -2.91 -10.73
N GLY A 196 -8.78 -2.35 -9.74
CA GLY A 196 -8.72 -2.77 -8.35
C GLY A 196 -10.04 -3.29 -7.79
N VAL A 197 -9.96 -3.92 -6.62
CA VAL A 197 -11.08 -4.46 -5.84
C VAL A 197 -12.13 -3.40 -5.51
N ASN A 198 -11.73 -2.13 -5.51
CA ASN A 198 -12.54 -0.94 -5.24
C ASN A 198 -12.96 -0.19 -6.51
N GLY A 199 -12.69 -0.73 -7.71
CA GLY A 199 -12.70 0.06 -8.95
C GLY A 199 -11.63 1.15 -8.93
N TYR A 200 -11.74 2.16 -9.80
CA TYR A 200 -10.81 3.30 -9.84
C TYR A 200 -10.94 4.27 -8.63
N ASN A 201 -11.75 3.96 -7.62
CA ASN A 201 -12.02 4.86 -6.48
C ASN A 201 -11.69 4.14 -5.16
N CYS A 202 -10.55 4.44 -4.50
CA CYS A 202 -10.40 4.17 -3.04
C CYS A 202 -10.78 5.47 -2.35
N TYR A 203 -11.62 5.37 -1.31
CA TYR A 203 -11.72 6.40 -0.29
C TYR A 203 -10.46 6.35 0.58
N ALA A 204 -9.29 6.57 -0.01
CA ALA A 204 -8.33 7.40 0.68
C ALA A 204 -8.95 8.79 0.56
N THR A 205 -9.37 9.39 1.66
CA THR A 205 -9.47 10.85 1.71
C THR A 205 -8.04 11.37 1.51
N ALA A 206 -7.59 11.37 0.26
CA ALA A 206 -6.65 12.37 -0.19
C ALA A 206 -7.32 13.73 0.12
N PRO A 207 -6.59 14.73 0.65
CA PRO A 207 -7.07 16.09 0.51
C PRO A 207 -7.35 16.26 -1.00
N PRO A 208 -8.56 16.67 -1.40
CA PRO A 208 -8.96 16.57 -2.79
C PRO A 208 -8.07 17.45 -3.66
N ALA A 209 -7.15 16.82 -4.39
CA ALA A 209 -6.47 17.43 -5.52
C ALA A 209 -7.38 17.31 -6.75
N GLY A 210 -8.25 18.31 -6.91
CA GLY A 210 -8.77 18.78 -8.19
C GLY A 210 -9.42 17.76 -9.13
N ALA A 211 -10.69 17.40 -8.88
CA ALA A 211 -11.61 17.00 -9.94
C ALA A 211 -12.70 18.07 -10.04
N GLY A 212 -12.76 18.74 -11.20
CA GLY A 212 -13.59 19.91 -11.43
C GLY A 212 -15.07 19.68 -11.14
N ALA A 213 -15.57 20.37 -10.13
CA ALA A 213 -16.97 20.70 -9.96
C ALA A 213 -17.08 22.23 -9.98
N VAL A 214 -18.01 22.70 -10.81
CA VAL A 214 -18.27 24.10 -11.13
C VAL A 214 -18.60 24.95 -9.90
N GLY A 215 -17.91 26.09 -9.78
CA GLY A 215 -18.36 27.28 -9.04
C GLY A 215 -18.24 27.24 -7.52
N PHE A 216 -17.20 27.90 -6.98
CA PHE A 216 -17.21 28.87 -5.88
C PHE A 216 -15.78 28.97 -5.30
N THR A 217 -15.16 30.15 -5.43
CA THR A 217 -13.79 30.46 -4.96
C THR A 217 -13.75 30.62 -3.44
N GLN A 218 -12.87 29.89 -2.75
CA GLN A 218 -12.50 30.11 -1.33
C GLN A 218 -11.01 30.49 -1.21
N PRO A 219 -10.61 31.28 -0.19
CA PRO A 219 -9.28 31.87 -0.08
C PRO A 219 -8.22 30.84 0.39
N ALA A 220 -6.95 31.19 0.20
CA ALA A 220 -5.78 30.38 0.55
C ALA A 220 -5.70 29.98 2.06
N PRO A 221 -5.12 28.81 2.38
CA PRO A 221 -5.07 28.28 3.76
C PRO A 221 -4.19 29.11 4.69
N SER A 222 -4.53 29.09 5.97
CA SER A 222 -3.90 29.91 7.01
C SER A 222 -2.81 29.13 7.76
N ALA A 223 -1.94 29.83 8.49
CA ALA A 223 -0.87 29.21 9.29
C ALA A 223 -1.37 28.21 10.37
N ALA A 224 -2.66 28.23 10.71
CA ALA A 224 -3.28 27.26 11.61
C ALA A 224 -3.34 25.83 10.99
N ASP A 225 -3.50 25.73 9.67
CA ASP A 225 -3.59 24.46 8.95
C ASP A 225 -2.22 23.74 8.90
N ALA A 226 -1.12 24.51 8.84
CA ALA A 226 0.24 23.97 8.88
C ALA A 226 0.58 23.34 10.26
N LYS A 227 0.10 23.96 11.35
CA LYS A 227 0.34 23.47 12.71
C LYS A 227 -0.48 22.23 13.05
N ALA A 228 -1.67 22.09 12.46
CA ALA A 228 -2.48 20.88 12.56
C ALA A 228 -1.82 19.68 11.87
N ALA A 229 -1.09 19.90 10.77
CA ALA A 229 -0.34 18.85 10.07
C ALA A 229 0.87 18.34 10.86
N GLU A 230 1.56 19.21 11.60
CA GLU A 230 2.71 18.85 12.46
C GLU A 230 2.27 18.06 13.71
N ALA A 231 1.14 18.41 14.31
CA ALA A 231 0.57 17.66 15.44
C ALA A 231 0.13 16.24 15.04
N ALA A 232 -0.35 16.05 13.80
CA ALA A 232 -0.73 14.74 13.28
C ALA A 232 0.48 13.80 13.07
N GLN A 233 1.70 14.33 12.90
CA GLN A 233 2.93 13.54 12.79
C GLN A 233 3.43 13.00 14.14
N SER A 234 2.92 13.53 15.25
CA SER A 234 3.40 13.22 16.61
C SER A 234 2.53 12.19 17.34
N ALA A 235 1.45 11.71 16.72
CA ALA A 235 0.55 10.73 17.32
C ALA A 235 1.13 9.32 17.21
N TYR A 236 1.47 8.72 18.36
CA TYR A 236 1.91 7.33 18.44
C TYR A 236 0.72 6.41 18.72
N TYR A 237 0.57 5.37 17.89
CA TYR A 237 -0.49 4.36 18.03
C TYR A 237 0.02 3.18 18.87
N ASP A 238 -0.62 2.91 20.02
CA ASP A 238 -0.34 1.75 20.87
C ASP A 238 -1.27 0.58 20.49
N PRO A 239 -0.75 -0.53 19.95
CA PRO A 239 -1.55 -1.69 19.54
C PRO A 239 -2.31 -2.39 20.68
N ASN A 240 -1.93 -2.17 21.95
CA ASN A 240 -2.58 -2.80 23.11
C ASN A 240 -3.73 -1.98 23.70
N GLN A 241 -3.95 -0.74 23.25
CA GLN A 241 -5.04 0.13 23.69
C GLN A 241 -5.71 0.84 22.50
N PRO A 242 -6.49 0.12 21.67
CA PRO A 242 -7.08 0.65 20.44
C PRO A 242 -8.15 1.74 20.67
N GLN A 243 -8.54 1.98 21.92
CA GLN A 243 -9.56 2.96 22.31
C GLN A 243 -8.95 4.34 22.63
N CYS A 244 -7.63 4.46 22.75
CA CYS A 244 -6.97 5.66 23.26
C CYS A 244 -5.86 6.14 22.31
N ALA A 245 -6.08 7.26 21.62
CA ALA A 245 -5.02 7.98 20.94
C ALA A 245 -4.30 8.88 21.97
N TYR A 246 -3.04 8.56 22.28
CA TYR A 246 -2.23 9.43 23.15
C TYR A 246 -1.67 10.59 22.33
N VAL A 247 -2.22 11.78 22.55
CA VAL A 247 -1.65 13.03 22.03
C VAL A 247 -0.69 13.55 23.10
N PRO A 248 0.64 13.62 22.83
CA PRO A 248 1.56 14.20 23.79
C PRO A 248 1.16 15.67 24.05
N PRO A 249 1.16 16.13 25.31
CA PRO A 249 0.79 17.50 25.62
C PRO A 249 1.75 18.46 24.89
N PRO A 250 1.24 19.58 24.33
CA PRO A 250 2.07 20.52 23.57
C PRO A 250 3.20 21.04 24.45
N ALA A 251 4.41 21.12 23.88
CA ALA A 251 5.64 21.55 24.56
C ALA A 251 5.65 23.02 25.02
N TYR A 252 4.58 23.77 24.78
CA TYR A 252 4.42 25.15 25.21
C TYR A 252 3.22 25.28 26.15
N TYR A 253 3.50 25.20 27.44
CA TYR A 253 2.58 25.67 28.47
C TYR A 253 2.77 27.18 28.59
N GLU A 254 2.03 27.98 27.81
CA GLU A 254 1.84 29.38 28.18
C GLU A 254 0.87 29.40 29.36
N PRO A 255 1.29 29.87 30.55
CA PRO A 255 0.38 30.01 31.67
C PRO A 255 -0.72 31.02 31.32
N PRO A 256 -1.97 30.80 31.75
CA PRO A 256 -3.07 31.71 31.44
C PRO A 256 -2.77 33.13 31.95
N PRO A 257 -3.20 34.17 31.22
CA PRO A 257 -2.92 35.55 31.59
C PRO A 257 -3.50 35.88 32.97
N THR A 258 -2.72 36.60 33.77
CA THR A 258 -3.13 37.03 35.11
C THR A 258 -4.23 38.08 35.03
N TYR A 259 -5.09 38.12 36.06
CA TYR A 259 -6.29 38.97 36.15
C TYR A 259 -6.03 40.48 35.96
N GLN A 260 -4.77 40.92 36.08
CA GLN A 260 -4.36 42.31 35.87
C GLN A 260 -4.32 42.72 34.39
N SER A 261 -4.28 41.77 33.46
CA SER A 261 -4.23 42.03 32.00
C SER A 261 -5.58 42.44 31.40
N ALA A 262 -6.70 42.17 32.10
CA ALA A 262 -8.06 42.32 31.57
C ALA A 262 -8.69 43.70 31.84
N THR A 263 -8.05 44.56 32.64
CA THR A 263 -8.65 45.85 33.09
C THR A 263 -8.03 47.11 32.47
N GLY A 264 -7.06 46.97 31.55
CA GLY A 264 -6.31 48.10 30.99
C GLY A 264 -6.95 48.90 29.85
N LYS A 265 -8.22 48.67 29.48
CA LYS A 265 -8.88 49.44 28.40
C LYS A 265 -10.16 50.15 28.86
N LYS A 266 -9.99 51.17 29.71
CA LYS A 266 -10.91 52.32 29.81
C LYS A 266 -10.12 53.56 30.21
N ASN A 267 -9.64 54.32 29.22
CA ASN A 267 -9.87 55.77 29.09
C ASN A 267 -8.90 56.42 28.11
N GLN A 268 -9.52 57.21 27.22
CA GLN A 268 -8.99 58.22 26.29
C GLN A 268 -8.28 57.72 25.03
#